data_AF-A0A6L8A3B4-F1
#
_entry.id   AF-A0A6L8A3B4-F1
#
_cell.length_a   1.000
_cell.length_b   1.000
_cell.length_c   1.000
_cell.angle_alpha   90.00
_cell.angle_beta   90.00
_cell.angle_gamma   90.00
#
_symmetry.space_group_name_H-M   'P 1'
#
loop_
_entity.id
_entity.type
_entity.pdbx_description
1 polymer ?
#
loop_
_entity_poly.entity_id
_entity_poly.type
_entity_poly.pdbx_seq_one_letter_code
_entity_poly.pdbx_strand_id
1 'polypeptide(L)'
;MPSPARAAAFAAAARTILAVTLAVLLAMAGGALAADAPAGKAGPEKAANASAAGSGDDEDEDDDEDEDEDEDDEDDYEGMPPGDGRDEVFAYCSACHSMKLVTQQGLTRADWAEVLVYMVEEHEMAEIEPEDEKLVLDYLARFYGRDRRARKMGR
;
A
#
# COMPACT_ATOMS: atom_id res chain seq x y z
N MET A 1 9.29 35.77 8.41
CA MET A 1 10.72 36.00 8.70
C MET A 1 11.24 34.79 9.49
N PRO A 2 12.21 34.01 8.98
CA PRO A 2 12.77 32.90 9.75
C PRO A 2 13.61 33.41 10.93
N SER A 3 13.52 32.71 12.07
CA SER A 3 14.14 33.06 13.37
C SER A 3 15.68 33.09 13.33
N PRO A 4 16.34 33.98 14.10
CA PRO A 4 17.80 34.21 14.07
C PRO A 4 18.67 33.00 14.42
N ALA A 5 18.11 31.90 14.95
CA ALA A 5 18.86 30.68 15.26
C ALA A 5 19.24 29.83 14.03
N ARG A 6 18.63 30.06 12.85
CA ARG A 6 18.91 29.28 11.63
C ARG A 6 20.04 29.85 10.75
N ALA A 7 20.58 31.01 11.06
CA ALA A 7 21.59 31.67 10.23
C ALA A 7 23.05 31.24 10.50
N ALA A 8 23.32 30.56 11.62
CA ALA A 8 24.70 30.25 12.05
C ALA A 8 25.21 28.85 11.63
N ALA A 9 24.39 27.99 11.04
CA ALA A 9 24.78 26.61 10.70
C ALA A 9 25.36 26.42 9.28
N PHE A 10 25.30 27.42 8.40
CA PHE A 10 25.60 27.26 6.97
C PHE A 10 27.02 27.63 6.51
N ALA A 11 27.99 27.81 7.43
CA ALA A 11 29.34 28.27 7.06
C ALA A 11 30.46 27.20 7.15
N ALA A 12 30.19 25.96 7.59
CA ALA A 12 31.23 24.94 7.78
C ALA A 12 31.12 23.69 6.87
N ALA A 13 30.05 23.53 6.09
CA ALA A 13 29.76 22.29 5.35
C ALA A 13 30.20 22.30 3.86
N ALA A 14 30.85 23.36 3.37
CA ALA A 14 31.16 23.52 1.95
C ALA A 14 32.53 22.94 1.51
N ARG A 15 33.39 22.49 2.43
CA ARG A 15 34.75 22.01 2.10
C ARG A 15 34.90 20.48 2.06
N THR A 16 33.97 19.72 2.63
CA THR A 16 34.03 18.25 2.66
C THR A 16 33.33 17.59 1.46
N ILE A 17 32.41 18.29 0.80
CA ILE A 17 31.63 17.77 -0.35
C ILE A 17 32.51 17.57 -1.61
N LEU A 18 33.57 18.38 -1.78
CA LEU A 18 34.45 18.29 -2.95
C LEU A 18 35.40 17.07 -2.92
N ALA A 19 35.75 16.56 -1.73
CA ALA A 19 36.65 15.41 -1.59
C ALA A 19 35.93 14.07 -1.78
N VAL A 20 34.67 13.96 -1.36
CA VAL A 20 33.88 12.73 -1.46
C VAL A 20 33.42 12.48 -2.91
N THR A 21 33.15 13.54 -3.67
CA THR A 21 32.76 13.43 -5.09
C THR A 21 33.91 12.98 -6.00
N LEU A 22 35.14 13.40 -5.73
CA LEU A 22 36.32 12.97 -6.50
C LEU A 22 36.67 11.49 -6.27
N ALA A 23 36.42 10.95 -5.08
CA ALA A 23 36.64 9.54 -4.77
C ALA A 23 35.62 8.60 -5.43
N VAL A 24 34.35 9.02 -5.54
CA VAL A 24 33.29 8.22 -6.17
C VAL A 24 33.46 8.15 -7.69
N LEU A 25 33.93 9.22 -8.35
CA LEU A 25 34.16 9.22 -9.79
C LEU A 25 35.31 8.30 -10.25
N LEU A 26 36.30 8.02 -9.39
CA LEU A 26 37.42 7.14 -9.75
C LEU A 26 37.07 5.64 -9.71
N ALA A 27 35.95 5.26 -9.09
CA ALA A 27 35.53 3.86 -8.95
C ALA A 27 34.70 3.32 -10.15
N MET A 28 34.24 4.18 -11.05
CA MET A 28 33.30 3.81 -12.13
C MET A 28 33.96 3.45 -13.47
N ALA A 29 35.29 3.36 -13.54
CA ALA A 29 36.02 3.10 -14.79
C ALA A 29 36.64 1.70 -14.90
N GLY A 30 36.29 0.74 -14.04
CA GLY A 30 36.88 -0.59 -14.02
C GLY A 30 35.88 -1.71 -14.26
N GLY A 31 35.75 -2.16 -15.51
CA GLY A 31 35.31 -3.53 -15.82
C GLY A 31 34.08 -3.66 -16.72
N ALA A 32 34.32 -3.82 -18.02
CA ALA A 32 33.42 -4.53 -18.92
C ALA A 32 33.92 -5.97 -19.08
N LEU A 33 33.02 -6.96 -19.04
CA LEU A 33 33.00 -8.18 -19.88
C LEU A 33 31.74 -9.01 -19.57
N ALA A 34 31.11 -9.50 -20.64
CA ALA A 34 29.77 -10.06 -20.73
C ALA A 34 29.66 -11.54 -20.26
N ALA A 35 28.43 -12.01 -19.97
CA ALA A 35 27.69 -12.99 -20.79
C ALA A 35 26.54 -13.69 -20.02
N ASP A 36 25.50 -14.02 -20.81
CA ASP A 36 24.55 -15.14 -20.68
C ASP A 36 23.39 -15.05 -19.67
N ALA A 37 22.20 -14.73 -20.18
CA ALA A 37 20.91 -14.96 -19.53
C ALA A 37 20.09 -15.96 -20.37
N PRO A 38 19.68 -17.11 -19.81
CA PRO A 38 18.64 -17.92 -20.43
C PRO A 38 17.25 -17.47 -19.97
N ALA A 39 16.36 -17.39 -20.96
CA ALA A 39 14.94 -17.21 -20.78
C ALA A 39 14.25 -18.45 -20.17
N GLY A 40 13.24 -18.19 -19.33
CA GLY A 40 12.26 -19.17 -18.82
C GLY A 40 12.30 -19.29 -17.29
N LYS A 41 11.19 -19.45 -16.57
CA LYS A 41 9.80 -19.77 -16.90
C LYS A 41 8.94 -19.39 -15.68
N ALA A 42 7.62 -19.31 -15.90
CA ALA A 42 6.55 -19.54 -14.92
C ALA A 42 6.30 -18.43 -13.88
N GLY A 43 5.28 -17.62 -14.14
CA GLY A 43 4.46 -17.05 -13.07
C GLY A 43 3.54 -18.15 -12.52
N PRO A 44 3.19 -18.13 -11.23
CA PRO A 44 2.26 -19.10 -10.67
C PRO A 44 0.86 -18.86 -11.23
N GLU A 45 0.44 -19.86 -11.99
CA GLU A 45 -0.93 -20.16 -12.35
C GLU A 45 -1.88 -20.21 -11.13
N LYS A 46 -3.11 -19.73 -11.33
CA LYS A 46 -4.23 -19.83 -10.40
C LYS A 46 -4.35 -21.24 -9.80
N ALA A 47 -4.28 -21.33 -8.47
CA ALA A 47 -4.86 -22.45 -7.75
C ALA A 47 -6.32 -22.12 -7.42
N ALA A 48 -7.23 -22.81 -8.09
CA ALA A 48 -8.60 -22.97 -7.64
C ALA A 48 -8.60 -23.78 -6.33
N ASN A 49 -9.21 -23.27 -5.27
CA ASN A 49 -9.53 -24.08 -4.09
C ASN A 49 -10.93 -24.69 -4.27
N ALA A 50 -10.97 -25.93 -4.74
CA ALA A 50 -12.14 -26.77 -4.54
C ALA A 50 -12.18 -27.16 -3.06
N SER A 51 -13.13 -26.62 -2.30
CA SER A 51 -13.48 -27.17 -0.99
C SER A 51 -14.49 -28.29 -1.20
N ALA A 52 -14.11 -29.50 -0.80
CA ALA A 52 -15.01 -30.62 -0.64
C ALA A 52 -14.72 -31.29 0.71
N ALA A 53 -15.65 -31.15 1.66
CA ALA A 53 -16.06 -32.20 2.59
C ALA A 53 -17.14 -31.67 3.53
N GLY A 54 -18.30 -32.31 3.49
CA GLY A 54 -19.41 -32.09 4.43
C GLY A 54 -20.56 -33.01 4.04
N SER A 55 -20.43 -34.30 4.33
CA SER A 55 -21.54 -35.26 4.30
C SER A 55 -21.93 -35.54 5.75
N GLY A 56 -23.21 -35.44 6.05
CA GLY A 56 -23.78 -35.75 7.36
C GLY A 56 -25.26 -35.36 7.38
N ASP A 57 -26.09 -36.31 7.00
CA ASP A 57 -27.54 -36.26 6.87
C ASP A 57 -28.33 -36.06 8.19
N ASP A 58 -29.62 -35.74 7.97
CA ASP A 58 -30.84 -36.06 8.73
C ASP A 58 -31.24 -35.23 9.98
N GLU A 59 -32.15 -34.30 9.71
CA GLU A 59 -33.45 -33.97 10.35
C GLU A 59 -33.63 -34.18 11.87
N ASP A 60 -33.97 -33.07 12.55
CA ASP A 60 -35.12 -33.00 13.47
C ASP A 60 -35.55 -31.52 13.62
N GLU A 61 -36.77 -31.21 13.20
CA GLU A 61 -37.46 -29.93 13.39
C GLU A 61 -37.87 -29.78 14.86
N ASP A 62 -37.62 -28.61 15.46
CA ASP A 62 -38.56 -28.00 16.41
C ASP A 62 -38.35 -26.47 16.45
N ASP A 63 -39.48 -25.83 16.15
CA ASP A 63 -39.90 -24.43 16.14
C ASP A 63 -39.48 -23.62 17.38
N ASP A 64 -38.81 -22.49 17.15
CA ASP A 64 -38.98 -21.23 17.90
C ASP A 64 -38.46 -20.09 17.00
N GLU A 65 -39.39 -19.54 16.22
CA GLU A 65 -39.27 -18.25 15.55
C GLU A 65 -38.97 -17.16 16.60
N ASP A 66 -37.79 -16.55 16.56
CA ASP A 66 -37.53 -15.18 17.02
C ASP A 66 -36.13 -14.72 16.52
N GLU A 67 -36.13 -13.74 15.61
CA GLU A 67 -35.23 -12.56 15.60
C GLU A 67 -33.69 -12.84 15.57
N ASP A 68 -32.89 -12.58 14.53
CA ASP A 68 -32.87 -11.54 13.52
C ASP A 68 -32.04 -12.07 12.31
N GLU A 69 -32.65 -12.27 11.15
CA GLU A 69 -31.92 -12.57 9.89
C GLU A 69 -31.33 -11.29 9.30
N ASP A 70 -30.49 -10.59 10.06
CA ASP A 70 -29.49 -9.71 9.48
C ASP A 70 -28.25 -10.59 9.21
N GLU A 71 -28.32 -11.46 8.18
CA GLU A 71 -27.09 -11.96 7.56
C GLU A 71 -26.37 -10.71 7.04
N ASP A 72 -25.29 -10.31 7.69
CA ASP A 72 -24.44 -9.28 7.14
C ASP A 72 -23.96 -9.80 5.79
N ASP A 73 -24.40 -9.14 4.71
CA ASP A 73 -23.76 -9.22 3.41
C ASP A 73 -22.26 -8.98 3.70
N GLU A 74 -21.48 -10.06 3.86
CA GLU A 74 -20.06 -9.99 4.18
C GLU A 74 -19.40 -9.30 2.99
N ASP A 75 -19.26 -7.99 3.11
CA ASP A 75 -18.54 -7.15 2.18
C ASP A 75 -17.08 -7.60 2.25
N ASP A 76 -16.63 -8.33 1.22
CA ASP A 76 -15.25 -8.77 1.00
C ASP A 76 -14.21 -7.63 1.17
N TYR A 77 -14.64 -6.37 1.18
CA TYR A 77 -13.81 -5.18 1.28
C TYR A 77 -13.90 -4.46 2.64
N GLU A 78 -14.31 -5.12 3.73
CA GLU A 78 -14.29 -4.56 5.10
C GLU A 78 -14.98 -3.17 5.24
N GLY A 79 -16.07 -2.92 4.50
CA GLY A 79 -16.80 -1.65 4.55
C GLY A 79 -16.19 -0.53 3.70
N MET A 80 -15.31 -0.85 2.76
CA MET A 80 -14.69 0.13 1.85
C MET A 80 -15.70 0.66 0.82
N PRO A 81 -15.85 1.99 0.64
CA PRO A 81 -16.78 2.57 -0.33
C PRO A 81 -16.51 2.08 -1.76
N PRO A 82 -17.52 1.64 -2.52
CA PRO A 82 -17.28 1.17 -3.89
C PRO A 82 -16.68 2.27 -4.79
N GLY A 83 -15.71 1.90 -5.64
CA GLY A 83 -15.13 2.78 -6.66
C GLY A 83 -13.82 2.26 -7.25
N ASP A 84 -13.40 2.87 -8.36
CA ASP A 84 -12.14 2.54 -9.06
C ASP A 84 -10.94 2.64 -8.12
N GLY A 85 -10.09 1.60 -8.09
CA GLY A 85 -8.96 1.50 -7.18
C GLY A 85 -9.24 0.75 -5.88
N ARG A 86 -10.49 0.35 -5.60
CA ARG A 86 -10.82 -0.37 -4.36
C ARG A 86 -10.13 -1.71 -4.27
N ASP A 87 -10.16 -2.47 -5.37
CA ASP A 87 -9.67 -3.84 -5.42
C ASP A 87 -8.15 -3.86 -5.27
N GLU A 88 -7.45 -2.92 -5.92
CA GLU A 88 -6.00 -2.73 -5.78
C GLU A 88 -5.62 -2.35 -4.35
N VAL A 89 -6.34 -1.39 -3.73
CA VAL A 89 -6.09 -1.02 -2.33
C VAL A 89 -6.31 -2.20 -1.40
N PHE A 90 -7.38 -2.95 -1.58
CA PHE A 90 -7.66 -4.10 -0.74
C PHE A 90 -6.57 -5.17 -0.92
N ALA A 91 -6.18 -5.48 -2.16
CA ALA A 91 -5.16 -6.48 -2.45
C ALA A 91 -3.80 -6.15 -1.82
N TYR A 92 -3.33 -4.90 -1.94
CA TYR A 92 -2.03 -4.50 -1.40
C TYR A 92 -2.05 -4.27 0.12
N CYS A 93 -3.12 -3.67 0.66
CA CYS A 93 -3.12 -3.22 2.06
C CYS A 93 -3.62 -4.30 3.03
N SER A 94 -4.54 -5.17 2.63
CA SER A 94 -5.08 -6.24 3.52
C SER A 94 -4.07 -7.38 3.74
N ALA A 95 -3.05 -7.48 2.88
CA ALA A 95 -2.05 -8.55 2.93
C ALA A 95 -1.27 -8.63 4.25
N CYS A 96 -1.14 -7.51 4.99
CA CYS A 96 -0.35 -7.46 6.23
C CYS A 96 -1.10 -6.87 7.43
N HIS A 97 -2.19 -6.12 7.23
CA HIS A 97 -2.97 -5.51 8.30
C HIS A 97 -4.41 -5.21 7.86
N SER A 98 -5.34 -5.04 8.81
CA SER A 98 -6.74 -4.76 8.48
C SER A 98 -6.94 -3.41 7.80
N MET A 99 -8.00 -3.31 6.99
CA MET A 99 -8.37 -2.04 6.35
C MET A 99 -8.78 -0.98 7.38
N LYS A 100 -9.23 -1.41 8.56
CA LYS A 100 -9.48 -0.51 9.69
C LYS A 100 -8.25 0.32 10.09
N LEU A 101 -7.02 -0.21 9.98
CA LEU A 101 -5.79 0.55 10.26
C LEU A 101 -5.51 1.59 9.17
N VAL A 102 -5.69 1.22 7.91
CA VAL A 102 -5.46 2.08 6.74
C VAL A 102 -6.42 3.27 6.74
N THR A 103 -7.71 3.00 6.94
CA THR A 103 -8.78 4.02 6.84
C THR A 103 -8.73 5.08 7.94
N GLN A 104 -8.05 4.80 9.05
CA GLN A 104 -7.88 5.76 10.17
C GLN A 104 -6.83 6.85 9.89
N GLN A 105 -5.92 6.65 8.94
CA GLN A 105 -4.76 7.55 8.79
C GLN A 105 -5.13 8.94 8.27
N GLY A 106 -6.09 9.03 7.35
CA GLY A 106 -6.58 10.32 6.90
C GLY A 106 -5.50 11.18 6.22
N LEU A 107 -4.67 10.62 5.34
CA LEU A 107 -3.50 11.32 4.78
C LEU A 107 -3.82 12.12 3.52
N THR A 108 -2.95 13.05 3.12
CA THR A 108 -3.05 13.64 1.77
C THR A 108 -2.57 12.63 0.73
N ARG A 109 -2.84 12.85 -0.56
CA ARG A 109 -2.31 11.97 -1.62
C ARG A 109 -0.78 11.86 -1.56
N ALA A 110 -0.11 12.99 -1.36
CA ALA A 110 1.35 13.03 -1.28
C ALA A 110 1.86 12.22 -0.09
N ASP A 111 1.26 12.42 1.09
CA ASP A 111 1.63 11.67 2.29
C ASP A 111 1.36 10.16 2.13
N TRP A 112 0.30 9.76 1.41
CA TRP A 112 0.07 8.35 1.09
C TRP A 112 1.17 7.77 0.20
N ALA A 113 1.66 8.51 -0.79
CA ALA A 113 2.75 8.06 -1.65
C ALA A 113 4.03 7.79 -0.84
N GLU A 114 4.37 8.69 0.08
CA GLU A 114 5.51 8.48 0.99
C GLU A 114 5.33 7.23 1.87
N VAL A 115 4.10 6.96 2.33
CA VAL A 115 3.80 5.74 3.11
C VAL A 115 3.97 4.48 2.26
N LEU A 116 3.52 4.48 1.00
CA LEU A 116 3.70 3.32 0.12
C LEU A 116 5.18 3.04 -0.14
N VAL A 117 5.98 4.09 -0.41
CA VAL A 117 7.45 3.95 -0.55
C VAL A 117 8.05 3.35 0.71
N TYR A 118 7.69 3.87 1.89
CA TYR A 118 8.17 3.34 3.16
C TYR A 118 7.76 1.88 3.40
N MET A 119 6.54 1.48 3.00
CA MET A 119 6.09 0.09 3.09
C MET A 119 6.89 -0.85 2.19
N VAL A 120 7.21 -0.42 0.96
CA VAL A 120 8.06 -1.19 0.05
C VAL A 120 9.49 -1.32 0.60
N GLU A 121 10.07 -0.20 1.03
CA GLU A 121 11.49 -0.14 1.43
C GLU A 121 11.76 -0.80 2.79
N GLU A 122 10.87 -0.61 3.78
CA GLU A 122 11.15 -0.95 5.18
C GLU A 122 10.27 -2.09 5.72
N HIS A 123 9.16 -2.39 5.04
CA HIS A 123 8.19 -3.41 5.47
C HIS A 123 8.02 -4.56 4.47
N GLU A 124 8.92 -4.66 3.49
CA GLU A 124 8.97 -5.76 2.51
C GLU A 124 7.65 -5.92 1.72
N MET A 125 6.89 -4.83 1.57
CA MET A 125 5.72 -4.82 0.68
C MET A 125 6.18 -4.99 -0.76
N ALA A 126 5.46 -5.79 -1.54
CA ALA A 126 5.73 -5.94 -2.96
C ALA A 126 5.66 -4.57 -3.67
N GLU A 127 6.55 -4.36 -4.63
CA GLU A 127 6.50 -3.17 -5.49
C GLU A 127 5.16 -3.14 -6.25
N ILE A 128 4.57 -1.95 -6.30
CA ILE A 128 3.28 -1.72 -6.94
C ILE A 128 3.52 -1.26 -8.38
N GLU A 129 2.83 -1.86 -9.34
CA GLU A 129 2.93 -1.42 -10.74
C GLU A 129 2.45 0.03 -10.89
N PRO A 130 3.04 0.85 -11.79
CA PRO A 130 2.73 2.28 -11.85
C PRO A 130 1.26 2.62 -12.12
N GLU A 131 0.56 1.77 -12.89
CA GLU A 131 -0.88 1.91 -13.15
C GLU A 131 -1.71 1.68 -11.87
N ASP A 132 -1.36 0.64 -11.11
CA ASP A 132 -2.02 0.26 -9.87
C ASP A 132 -1.71 1.27 -8.75
N GLU A 133 -0.46 1.74 -8.65
CA GLU A 133 -0.07 2.75 -7.66
C GLU A 133 -0.90 4.03 -7.83
N LYS A 134 -1.14 4.42 -9.09
CA LYS A 134 -2.00 5.56 -9.40
C LYS A 134 -3.43 5.33 -8.90
N LEU A 135 -4.00 4.15 -9.14
CA LEU A 135 -5.34 3.76 -8.69
C LEU A 135 -5.43 3.74 -7.15
N VAL A 136 -4.46 3.12 -6.50
CA VAL A 136 -4.34 3.04 -5.04
C VAL A 136 -4.34 4.44 -4.42
N LEU A 137 -3.46 5.31 -4.91
CA LEU A 137 -3.36 6.68 -4.41
C LEU A 137 -4.62 7.50 -4.71
N ASP A 138 -5.27 7.29 -5.87
CA ASP A 138 -6.50 8.01 -6.26
C ASP A 138 -7.64 7.64 -5.32
N TYR A 139 -7.79 6.35 -5.05
CA TYR A 139 -8.80 5.83 -4.16
C TYR A 139 -8.57 6.29 -2.70
N LEU A 140 -7.36 6.09 -2.16
CA LEU A 140 -7.02 6.48 -0.78
C LEU A 140 -7.22 7.98 -0.55
N ALA A 141 -6.79 8.83 -1.48
CA ALA A 141 -6.97 10.27 -1.36
C ALA A 141 -8.45 10.70 -1.50
N ARG A 142 -9.22 10.04 -2.37
CA ARG A 142 -10.64 10.35 -2.59
C ARG A 142 -11.49 10.00 -1.36
N PHE A 143 -11.34 8.78 -0.86
CA PHE A 143 -12.21 8.23 0.18
C PHE A 143 -11.65 8.42 1.58
N TYR A 144 -10.34 8.38 1.76
CA TYR A 144 -9.67 8.49 3.07
C TYR A 144 -8.68 9.65 3.13
N GLY A 145 -8.83 10.62 2.23
CA GLY A 145 -7.98 11.80 2.21
C GLY A 145 -8.31 12.80 3.31
N ARG A 146 -7.29 13.50 3.82
CA ARG A 146 -7.46 14.63 4.75
C ARG A 146 -8.36 15.73 4.18
N ASP A 147 -8.27 15.97 2.88
CA ASP A 147 -9.10 16.93 2.15
C ASP A 147 -10.58 16.51 2.13
N ARG A 148 -10.89 15.20 2.19
CA ARG A 148 -12.29 14.72 2.32
C ARG A 148 -12.90 15.17 3.64
N ARG A 149 -12.13 15.10 4.73
CA ARG A 149 -12.59 15.55 6.06
C ARG A 149 -12.79 17.06 6.08
N ALA A 150 -11.86 17.82 5.50
CA ALA A 150 -12.00 19.26 5.33
C ALA A 150 -13.24 19.62 4.49
N ARG A 151 -13.48 18.93 3.37
CA ARG A 151 -14.69 19.10 2.52
C ARG A 151 -15.99 18.78 3.27
N LYS A 152 -15.98 17.75 4.14
CA LYS A 152 -17.16 17.38 4.97
C LYS A 152 -17.47 18.44 6.03
N MET A 153 -16.46 19.10 6.59
CA MET A 153 -16.63 20.10 7.66
C MET A 153 -16.99 21.51 7.14
N GLY A 154 -16.70 21.82 5.87
CA GLY A 154 -17.01 23.11 5.24
C GLY A 154 -18.39 23.20 4.57
N ARG A 155 -19.32 22.30 4.93
CA ARG A 155 -20.70 22.27 4.41
C ARG A 155 -21.71 22.51 5.53
#